data_AF-A0A961ZVL9-F1
#
_entry.id   AF-A0A961ZVL9-F1
#
_cell.length_a   1.000
_cell.length_b   1.000
_cell.length_c   1.000
_cell.angle_alpha   90.00
_cell.angle_beta   90.00
_cell.angle_gamma   90.00
#
_symmetry.space_group_name_H-M   'P 1'
#
loop_
_entity.id
_entity.type
_entity.pdbx_description
1 polymer ?
#
loop_
_entity_poly.entity_id
_entity_poly.type
_entity_poly.pdbx_seq_one_letter_code
_entity_poly.pdbx_strand_id
1 'polypeptide(L)'
;MATSTAYAAAEHSEFPPAGDWRTISDDALGFKIDYPGNIFHRVERDDAVSGHVLLSDDGQARLMIAAFDNDLDSSLRDYRKHVLQSSYAGSDIDYAPVRRSWFVLSGTREGTEFYERVSFTCSNSRITSWAMLYPYAQRNYYNRVLEQIARTFRPSRVC
;
A
#
# COMPACT_ATOMS: atom_id res chain seq x y z
N MET A 1 44.89 -25.55 24.83
CA MET A 1 44.26 -24.22 24.96
C MET A 1 43.46 -23.99 23.69
N ALA A 2 42.14 -24.00 23.77
CA ALA A 2 41.26 -23.84 22.61
C ALA A 2 40.87 -22.36 22.48
N THR A 3 41.32 -21.70 21.41
CA THR A 3 40.81 -20.39 21.01
C THR A 3 39.69 -20.59 20.01
N SER A 4 38.45 -20.51 20.50
CA SER A 4 37.24 -20.47 19.68
C SER A 4 37.08 -19.05 19.12
N THR A 5 37.34 -18.90 17.82
CA THR A 5 37.03 -17.66 17.10
C THR A 5 35.53 -17.66 16.81
N ALA A 6 34.77 -16.87 17.55
CA ALA A 6 33.37 -16.64 17.23
C ALA A 6 33.28 -15.90 15.89
N TYR A 7 32.79 -16.58 14.86
CA TYR A 7 32.34 -15.94 13.63
C TYR A 7 31.06 -15.16 13.96
N ALA A 8 31.13 -13.83 13.87
CA ALA A 8 29.93 -13.02 13.83
C ALA A 8 29.16 -13.41 12.56
N ALA A 9 28.03 -14.07 12.71
CA ALA A 9 27.10 -14.27 11.61
C ALA A 9 26.56 -12.89 11.23
N ALA A 10 27.00 -12.35 10.08
CA ALA A 10 26.27 -11.30 9.41
C ALA A 10 24.90 -11.89 9.06
N GLU A 11 23.87 -11.45 9.77
CA GLU A 11 22.49 -11.70 9.38
C GLU A 11 22.29 -11.02 8.03
N HIS A 12 22.45 -11.79 6.94
CA HIS A 12 22.07 -11.33 5.62
C HIS A 12 20.59 -10.98 5.68
N SER A 13 20.26 -9.69 5.51
CA SER A 13 18.90 -9.30 5.17
C SER A 13 18.54 -10.06 3.90
N GLU A 14 17.60 -11.01 4.00
CA GLU A 14 17.14 -11.84 2.88
C GLU A 14 16.49 -10.98 1.76
N PHE A 15 16.19 -9.71 2.09
CA PHE A 15 15.63 -8.72 1.18
C PHE A 15 16.58 -7.54 0.97
N PRO A 16 16.66 -6.98 -0.26
CA PRO A 16 17.44 -5.79 -0.54
C PRO A 16 16.85 -4.56 0.19
N PRO A 17 17.65 -3.58 0.63
CA PRO A 17 17.10 -2.34 1.15
C PRO A 17 16.26 -1.61 0.08
N ALA A 18 15.24 -0.88 0.53
CA ALA A 18 14.41 -0.08 -0.38
C ALA A 18 15.23 1.03 -1.04
N GLY A 19 15.37 0.95 -2.36
CA GLY A 19 16.21 1.81 -3.18
C GLY A 19 15.51 2.22 -4.46
N ASP A 20 16.24 2.91 -5.34
CA ASP A 20 15.76 3.31 -6.67
C ASP A 20 14.34 3.88 -6.65
N TRP A 21 14.11 4.81 -5.73
CA TRP A 21 12.79 5.39 -5.49
C TRP A 21 12.31 6.10 -6.75
N ARG A 22 11.17 5.64 -7.27
CA ARG A 22 10.50 6.17 -8.45
C ARG A 22 9.16 6.73 -8.07
N THR A 23 8.69 7.68 -8.86
CA THR A 23 7.38 8.31 -8.67
C THR A 23 6.39 7.74 -9.67
N ILE A 24 5.20 7.44 -9.20
CA ILE A 24 4.00 7.41 -10.03
C ILE A 24 3.27 8.74 -9.81
N SER A 25 3.09 9.49 -10.90
CA SER A 25 2.25 10.68 -10.93
C SER A 25 1.22 10.46 -12.01
N ASP A 26 -0.05 10.55 -11.63
CA ASP A 26 -1.15 10.56 -12.58
C ASP A 26 -1.99 11.81 -12.30
N ASP A 27 -1.81 12.82 -13.14
CA ASP A 27 -2.48 14.10 -12.97
C ASP A 27 -3.97 14.00 -13.31
N ALA A 28 -4.37 13.07 -14.19
CA ALA A 28 -5.76 12.82 -14.56
C ALA A 28 -6.53 12.07 -13.46
N LEU A 29 -5.86 11.12 -12.81
CA LEU A 29 -6.39 10.38 -11.65
C LEU A 29 -6.18 11.14 -10.34
N GLY A 30 -5.31 12.14 -10.35
CA GLY A 30 -5.10 13.04 -9.25
C GLY A 30 -4.38 12.36 -8.08
N PHE A 31 -3.20 11.80 -8.30
CA PHE A 31 -2.33 11.38 -7.19
C PHE A 31 -0.85 11.37 -7.57
N LYS A 32 -0.02 11.43 -6.53
CA LYS A 32 1.40 11.12 -6.59
C LYS A 32 1.78 10.14 -5.47
N ILE A 33 2.57 9.13 -5.79
CA ILE A 33 3.12 8.20 -4.80
C ILE A 33 4.51 7.75 -5.23
N ASP A 34 5.44 7.64 -4.28
CA ASP A 34 6.75 7.07 -4.57
C ASP A 34 6.80 5.60 -4.14
N TYR A 35 7.53 4.80 -4.90
CA TYR A 35 7.74 3.38 -4.64
C TYR A 35 9.20 2.98 -4.92
N PRO A 36 9.73 1.97 -4.23
CA PRO A 36 11.08 1.47 -4.47
C PRO A 36 11.12 0.62 -5.74
N GLY A 37 11.75 1.12 -6.80
CA GLY A 37 11.78 0.47 -8.12
C GLY A 37 12.67 -0.77 -8.20
N ASN A 38 13.45 -1.05 -7.16
CA ASN A 38 14.23 -2.28 -6.99
C ASN A 38 13.46 -3.37 -6.21
N ILE A 39 12.25 -3.06 -5.74
CA ILE A 39 11.37 -4.01 -5.06
C ILE A 39 10.11 -4.21 -5.90
N PHE A 40 9.52 -3.13 -6.42
CA PHE A 40 8.24 -3.16 -7.10
C PHE A 40 8.36 -2.83 -8.59
N HIS A 41 7.81 -3.71 -9.42
CA HIS A 41 7.77 -3.58 -10.86
C HIS A 41 6.34 -3.45 -11.35
N ARG A 42 6.11 -2.49 -12.23
CA ARG A 42 4.78 -2.26 -12.83
C ARG A 42 4.41 -3.44 -13.71
N VAL A 43 3.17 -3.89 -13.58
CA VAL A 43 2.59 -4.93 -14.43
C VAL A 43 1.62 -4.27 -15.39
N GLU A 44 1.74 -4.59 -16.68
CA GLU A 44 0.77 -4.18 -17.68
C GLU A 44 -0.58 -4.87 -17.40
N ARG A 45 -1.66 -4.12 -17.53
CA ARG A 45 -3.02 -4.62 -17.37
C ARG A 45 -3.84 -4.24 -18.59
N ASP A 46 -4.64 -5.19 -19.06
CA ASP A 46 -5.60 -4.99 -20.16
C ASP A 46 -6.98 -4.52 -19.65
N ASP A 47 -7.14 -4.23 -18.36
CA ASP A 47 -8.43 -3.88 -17.78
C ASP A 47 -8.69 -2.37 -17.75
N ALA A 48 -9.98 -2.02 -17.76
CA ALA A 48 -10.45 -0.64 -17.77
C ALA A 48 -10.30 0.09 -16.41
N VAL A 49 -9.67 -0.54 -15.41
CA VAL A 49 -9.52 0.05 -14.08
C VAL A 49 -8.43 1.12 -14.13
N SER A 50 -8.84 2.36 -13.85
CA SER A 50 -7.94 3.50 -13.76
C SER A 50 -7.02 3.38 -12.54
N GLY A 51 -5.84 2.80 -12.74
CA GLY A 51 -4.87 2.60 -11.67
C GLY A 51 -3.61 1.88 -12.11
N HIS A 52 -2.80 1.51 -11.12
CA HIS A 52 -1.54 0.83 -11.31
C HIS A 52 -1.39 -0.31 -10.31
N VAL A 53 -0.87 -1.43 -10.80
CA VAL A 53 -0.48 -2.58 -9.99
C VAL A 53 0.99 -2.82 -10.19
N LEU A 54 1.70 -2.97 -9.07
CA LEU A 54 3.11 -3.28 -9.01
C LEU A 54 3.29 -4.53 -8.16
N LEU A 55 4.20 -5.40 -8.57
CA LEU A 55 4.52 -6.65 -7.89
C LEU A 55 5.98 -6.68 -7.47
N SER A 56 6.27 -7.39 -6.38
CA SER A 56 7.63 -7.84 -6.09
C SER A 56 8.12 -8.85 -7.12
N ASP A 57 9.44 -9.03 -7.21
CA ASP A 57 10.06 -10.01 -8.13
C ASP A 57 9.50 -11.43 -7.94
N ASP A 58 9.20 -11.82 -6.69
CA ASP A 58 8.61 -13.11 -6.34
C ASP A 58 7.07 -13.13 -6.43
N GLY A 59 6.44 -11.99 -6.74
CA GLY A 59 4.99 -11.81 -6.83
C GLY A 59 4.22 -11.88 -5.50
N GLN A 60 4.92 -12.03 -4.37
CA GLN A 60 4.31 -12.21 -3.05
C GLN A 60 3.84 -10.89 -2.42
N ALA A 61 4.49 -9.77 -2.77
CA ALA A 61 4.05 -8.45 -2.37
C ALA A 61 3.46 -7.68 -3.55
N ARG A 62 2.45 -6.87 -3.25
CA ARG A 62 1.70 -6.09 -4.23
C ARG A 62 1.49 -4.68 -3.73
N LEU A 63 1.71 -3.70 -4.60
CA LEU A 63 1.31 -2.31 -4.38
C LEU A 63 0.29 -1.96 -5.46
N MET A 64 -0.87 -1.48 -5.04
CA MET A 64 -1.98 -1.10 -5.91
C MET A 64 -2.36 0.34 -5.61
N ILE A 65 -2.61 1.14 -6.64
CA ILE A 65 -3.14 2.49 -6.49
C ILE A 65 -4.15 2.77 -7.60
N ALA A 66 -5.29 3.32 -7.24
CA ALA A 66 -6.34 3.70 -8.17
C ALA A 66 -7.05 4.97 -7.68
N ALA A 67 -7.66 5.68 -8.63
CA ALA A 67 -8.60 6.74 -8.31
C ALA A 67 -9.81 6.69 -9.24
N PHE A 68 -10.96 7.11 -8.71
CA PHE A 68 -12.23 7.06 -9.41
C PHE A 68 -13.21 8.06 -8.80
N ASP A 69 -14.21 8.46 -9.59
CA ASP A 69 -15.26 9.35 -9.14
C ASP A 69 -16.18 8.67 -8.13
N ASN A 70 -16.63 9.43 -7.14
CA ASN A 70 -17.58 8.99 -6.13
C ASN A 70 -19.01 9.14 -6.65
N ASP A 71 -19.34 8.42 -7.74
CA ASP A 71 -20.63 8.54 -8.43
C ASP A 71 -21.83 8.18 -7.55
N LEU A 72 -21.58 7.38 -6.50
CA LEU A 72 -22.58 6.98 -5.52
C LEU A 72 -22.75 7.98 -4.37
N ASP A 73 -22.03 9.11 -4.40
CA ASP A 73 -21.96 10.11 -3.32
C ASP A 73 -21.80 9.48 -1.92
N SER A 74 -20.95 8.46 -1.84
CA SER A 74 -20.73 7.73 -0.60
C SER A 74 -20.09 8.64 0.43
N SER A 75 -20.56 8.55 1.68
CA SER A 75 -19.85 9.17 2.80
C SER A 75 -18.58 8.38 3.13
N LEU A 76 -17.58 9.05 3.72
CA LEU A 76 -16.35 8.39 4.20
C LEU A 76 -16.64 7.18 5.08
N ARG A 77 -17.65 7.29 5.96
CA ARG A 77 -18.05 6.22 6.89
C ARG A 77 -18.64 5.03 6.15
N ASP A 78 -19.54 5.29 5.20
CA ASP A 78 -20.26 4.22 4.50
C ASP A 78 -19.31 3.52 3.53
N TYR A 79 -18.42 4.26 2.87
CA TYR A 79 -17.37 3.68 2.04
C TYR A 79 -16.37 2.85 2.86
N ARG A 80 -15.93 3.34 4.02
CA ARG A 80 -15.07 2.55 4.94
C ARG A 80 -15.75 1.24 5.35
N LYS A 81 -17.05 1.29 5.66
CA LYS A 81 -17.83 0.10 6.00
C LYS A 81 -17.90 -0.86 4.81
N HIS A 82 -18.13 -0.34 3.61
CA HIS A 82 -18.12 -1.13 2.39
C HIS A 82 -16.78 -1.86 2.20
N VAL A 83 -15.65 -1.14 2.24
CA VAL A 83 -14.30 -1.74 2.08
C VAL A 83 -14.04 -2.84 3.11
N LEU A 84 -14.40 -2.62 4.38
CA LEU A 84 -14.28 -3.65 5.42
C LEU A 84 -15.12 -4.90 5.13
N GLN A 85 -16.32 -4.73 4.56
CA GLN A 85 -17.23 -5.85 4.30
C GLN A 85 -16.93 -6.57 2.97
N SER A 86 -16.48 -5.85 1.94
CA SER A 86 -16.24 -6.41 0.61
C SER A 86 -14.83 -6.98 0.47
N SER A 87 -13.83 -6.28 1.01
CA SER A 87 -12.41 -6.59 0.77
C SER A 87 -11.77 -7.29 1.95
N TYR A 88 -12.14 -6.92 3.18
CA TYR A 88 -11.48 -7.36 4.41
C TYR A 88 -12.41 -8.07 5.38
N ALA A 89 -13.49 -8.70 4.89
CA ALA A 89 -14.33 -9.53 5.74
C ALA A 89 -13.49 -10.66 6.36
N GLY A 90 -13.60 -10.83 7.67
CA GLY A 90 -12.89 -11.87 8.41
C GLY A 90 -11.40 -11.60 8.67
N SER A 91 -10.88 -10.40 8.35
CA SER A 91 -9.51 -10.03 8.74
C SER A 91 -9.42 -9.64 10.22
N ASP A 92 -8.25 -9.83 10.81
CA ASP A 92 -7.88 -9.22 12.09
C ASP A 92 -7.37 -7.80 11.85
N ILE A 93 -8.10 -6.78 12.31
CA ILE A 93 -7.79 -5.36 12.11
C ILE A 93 -7.06 -4.82 13.34
N ASP A 94 -5.80 -4.40 13.18
CA ASP A 94 -4.96 -3.90 14.26
C ASP A 94 -4.61 -2.40 14.14
N TYR A 95 -4.82 -1.79 12.98
CA TYR A 95 -4.61 -0.35 12.77
C TYR A 95 -5.66 0.24 11.81
N ALA A 96 -6.47 1.18 12.30
CA ALA A 96 -7.59 1.72 11.51
C ALA A 96 -7.95 3.20 11.81
N PRO A 97 -7.00 4.15 11.69
CA PRO A 97 -7.28 5.55 11.95
C PRO A 97 -8.28 6.13 10.94
N VAL A 98 -9.11 7.05 11.43
CA VAL A 98 -10.03 7.86 10.62
C VAL A 98 -9.73 9.33 10.85
N ARG A 99 -9.78 10.12 9.77
CA ARG A 99 -9.72 11.59 9.77
C ARG A 99 -10.88 12.14 8.94
N ARG A 100 -10.95 13.47 8.84
CA ARG A 100 -12.07 14.17 8.18
C ARG A 100 -12.31 13.71 6.74
N SER A 101 -11.27 13.43 5.97
CA SER A 101 -11.36 13.14 4.53
C SER A 101 -10.57 11.90 4.11
N TRP A 102 -10.13 11.09 5.06
CA TRP A 102 -9.38 9.87 4.76
C TRP A 102 -9.45 8.89 5.92
N PHE A 103 -9.22 7.62 5.61
CA PHE A 103 -9.01 6.58 6.60
C PHE A 103 -7.92 5.62 6.15
N VAL A 104 -7.43 4.83 7.10
CA VAL A 104 -6.59 3.66 6.82
C VAL A 104 -7.28 2.43 7.39
N LEU A 105 -7.10 1.29 6.72
CA LEU A 105 -7.37 -0.04 7.24
C LEU A 105 -6.10 -0.86 7.09
N SER A 106 -5.65 -1.49 8.16
CA SER A 106 -4.50 -2.38 8.16
C SER A 106 -4.78 -3.54 9.09
N GLY A 107 -4.28 -4.71 8.71
CA GLY A 107 -4.55 -5.94 9.42
C GLY A 107 -4.05 -7.16 8.66
N THR A 108 -4.47 -8.33 9.13
CA THR A 108 -4.02 -9.60 8.56
C THR A 108 -5.20 -10.49 8.17
N ARG A 109 -5.01 -11.27 7.10
CA ARG A 109 -5.93 -12.34 6.69
C ARG A 109 -5.12 -13.45 6.03
N GLU A 110 -5.29 -14.68 6.51
CA GLU A 110 -4.73 -15.89 5.87
C GLU A 110 -3.22 -15.79 5.59
N GLY A 111 -2.45 -15.24 6.54
CA GLY A 111 -0.99 -15.09 6.40
C GLY A 111 -0.54 -13.93 5.51
N THR A 112 -1.46 -13.12 5.00
CA THR A 112 -1.19 -11.87 4.29
C THR A 112 -1.48 -10.69 5.21
N GLU A 113 -0.53 -9.76 5.30
CA GLU A 113 -0.77 -8.43 5.87
C GLU A 113 -1.19 -7.46 4.77
N PHE A 114 -2.12 -6.58 5.08
CA PHE A 114 -2.55 -5.51 4.19
C PHE A 114 -2.52 -4.18 4.92
N TYR A 115 -2.23 -3.14 4.14
CA TYR A 115 -2.45 -1.75 4.50
C TYR A 115 -3.16 -1.09 3.33
N GLU A 116 -4.30 -0.45 3.56
CA GLU A 116 -5.01 0.36 2.58
C GLU A 116 -5.28 1.76 3.12
N ARG A 117 -4.91 2.78 2.34
CA ARG A 117 -5.25 4.18 2.62
C ARG A 117 -6.20 4.70 1.56
N VAL A 118 -7.35 5.17 2.02
CA VAL A 118 -8.38 5.78 1.18
C VAL A 118 -8.49 7.26 1.51
N SER A 119 -8.48 8.10 0.48
CA SER A 119 -8.62 9.56 0.60
C SER A 119 -9.74 10.07 -0.30
N PHE A 120 -10.59 10.92 0.27
CA PHE A 120 -11.64 11.65 -0.43
C PHE A 120 -11.15 13.08 -0.68
N THR A 121 -11.27 13.52 -1.93
CA THR A 121 -10.82 14.83 -2.43
C THR A 121 -11.93 15.48 -3.23
N CYS A 122 -11.71 16.68 -3.75
CA CYS A 122 -12.67 17.39 -4.59
C CYS A 122 -14.08 17.51 -3.96
N SER A 123 -14.13 17.93 -2.68
CA SER A 123 -15.40 18.03 -1.95
C SER A 123 -16.22 16.74 -1.96
N ASN A 124 -15.56 15.60 -1.74
CA ASN A 124 -16.14 14.24 -1.71
C ASN A 124 -16.37 13.60 -3.08
N SER A 125 -16.13 14.28 -4.21
CA SER A 125 -16.43 13.72 -5.53
C SER A 125 -15.37 12.75 -6.06
N ARG A 126 -14.15 12.71 -5.49
CA ARG A 126 -13.05 11.87 -5.98
C ARG A 126 -12.47 11.02 -4.85
N ILE A 127 -12.37 9.71 -5.09
CA ILE A 127 -11.76 8.74 -4.18
C ILE A 127 -10.42 8.29 -4.78
N THR A 128 -9.37 8.33 -3.98
CA THR A 128 -8.09 7.69 -4.26
C THR A 128 -7.83 6.63 -3.21
N SER A 129 -7.63 5.38 -3.64
CA SER A 129 -7.23 4.28 -2.77
C SER A 129 -5.87 3.74 -3.21
N TRP A 130 -5.00 3.47 -2.25
CA TRP A 130 -3.84 2.62 -2.47
C TRP A 130 -3.71 1.59 -1.37
N ALA A 131 -3.30 0.38 -1.76
CA ALA A 131 -3.12 -0.73 -0.87
C ALA A 131 -1.77 -1.41 -1.11
N MET A 132 -1.15 -1.89 -0.04
CA MET A 132 0.02 -2.75 -0.08
C MET A 132 -0.31 -4.06 0.63
N LEU A 133 -0.09 -5.18 -0.05
CA LEU A 133 -0.28 -6.53 0.49
C LEU A 133 1.07 -7.23 0.48
N TYR A 134 1.39 -7.97 1.53
CA TYR A 134 2.64 -8.73 1.64
C TYR A 134 2.51 -9.90 2.61
N PRO A 135 3.41 -10.91 2.55
CA PRO A 135 3.40 -12.01 3.50
C PRO A 135 3.63 -11.50 4.92
N TYR A 136 2.78 -11.92 5.86
CA TYR A 136 2.92 -11.57 7.29
C TYR A 136 4.28 -11.98 7.86
N ALA A 137 4.82 -13.10 7.40
CA ALA A 137 6.15 -13.57 7.78
C ALA A 137 7.28 -12.56 7.45
N GLN A 138 7.05 -11.66 6.49
CA GLN A 138 8.00 -10.67 6.01
C GLN A 138 7.67 -9.24 6.49
N ARG A 139 6.74 -9.09 7.45
CA ARG A 139 6.26 -7.78 7.93
C ARG A 139 7.35 -6.81 8.36
N ASN A 140 8.43 -7.30 9.00
CA ASN A 140 9.49 -6.41 9.50
C ASN A 140 10.21 -5.68 8.37
N TYR A 141 10.33 -6.32 7.21
CA TYR A 141 10.91 -5.73 6.02
C TYR A 141 9.91 -4.77 5.36
N TYR A 142 8.71 -5.27 5.04
CA TYR A 142 7.73 -4.50 4.30
C TYR A 142 7.12 -3.34 5.08
N ASN A 143 7.06 -3.39 6.42
CA ASN A 143 6.58 -2.25 7.21
C ASN A 143 7.49 -1.03 7.02
N ARG A 144 8.80 -1.21 6.88
CA ARG A 144 9.74 -0.09 6.60
C ARG A 144 9.52 0.49 5.20
N VAL A 145 9.30 -0.39 4.22
CA VAL A 145 8.97 -0.01 2.84
C VAL A 145 7.66 0.79 2.82
N LEU A 146 6.62 0.22 3.44
CA LEU A 146 5.28 0.78 3.58
C LEU A 146 5.31 2.17 4.24
N GLU A 147 6.04 2.33 5.34
CA GLU A 147 6.17 3.61 6.03
C GLU A 147 6.72 4.70 5.12
N GLN A 148 7.71 4.37 4.29
CA GLN A 148 8.30 5.34 3.37
C GLN A 148 7.35 5.66 2.21
N ILE A 149 6.67 4.66 1.64
CA ILE A 149 5.61 4.87 0.63
C ILE A 149 4.48 5.76 1.20
N ALA A 150 4.01 5.47 2.42
CA ALA A 150 2.92 6.22 3.05
C ALA A 150 3.28 7.70 3.28
N ARG A 151 4.56 8.03 3.49
CA ARG A 151 5.05 9.41 3.64
C ARG A 151 5.10 10.18 2.33
N THR A 152 5.20 9.51 1.19
CA THR A 152 5.31 10.16 -0.13
C THR A 152 3.95 10.31 -0.81
N PHE A 153 2.96 9.48 -0.45
CA PHE A 153 1.61 9.59 -1.01
C PHE A 153 0.99 10.99 -0.83
N ARG A 154 0.56 11.57 -1.94
CA ARG A 154 -0.20 12.82 -2.01
C ARG A 154 -1.43 12.58 -2.89
N PRO A 155 -2.64 12.60 -2.32
CA PRO A 155 -3.84 12.68 -3.15
C PRO A 155 -3.93 14.10 -3.74
N SER A 156 -4.42 14.22 -4.98
CA SER A 156 -4.56 15.51 -5.66
C SER A 156 -5.55 16.40 -4.95
N ARG A 157 -5.33 17.70 -5.08
CA ARG A 157 -6.27 18.74 -4.68
C ARG A 157 -6.80 19.52 -5.88
N VAL A 158 -6.34 19.15 -7.08
CA VAL A 158 -6.75 19.75 -8.33
C VAL A 158 -7.91 18.94 -8.88
N CYS A 159 -8.98 19.68 -9.11
CA CYS A 159 -10.28 19.33 -9.67
C CYS A 159 -10.59 20.52 -10.60
#